data_AF-A0A2G8HX13-F1
#
_entry.id   AF-A0A2G8HX13-F1
#
_cell.length_a   1.000
_cell.length_b   1.000
_cell.length_c   1.000
_cell.angle_alpha   90.00
_cell.angle_beta   90.00
_cell.angle_gamma   90.00
#
_symmetry.space_group_name_H-M   'P 1'
#
loop_
_entity.id
_entity.type
_entity.pdbx_description
1 polymer ?
#
loop_
_entity_poly.entity_id
_entity_poly.type
_entity_poly.pdbx_seq_one_letter_code
_entity_poly.pdbx_strand_id
1 'polypeptide(L)'
;MSLATLAPVHENFHIRATFEGTSGDLIAEANRISFYSGDRLIHRTPYTQLTDVKFREIGDRPYLDLCIEGGHLAFILMDSDDDSELFYLHTKERIIDQRKINQFLRDKVRINSNRALLMFDRECITWIMDKPPMLFSDEYIKGALIGRVGQDFAHHDFGILYVTNRRLFFNGRKGYFTELSLPEVRHCLVIDIDTKFRDALMRKSYSLQFNQGDFIIGVQSEFEGKIEAFMDSFDSSIIQIERF
;
A
#
# COMPACT_ATOMS: atom_id res chain seq x y z
N MET A 1 6.75 7.01 -19.21
CA MET A 1 5.69 7.43 -18.26
C MET A 1 6.39 7.79 -16.97
N SER A 2 6.32 9.04 -16.52
CA SER A 2 6.84 9.42 -15.20
C SER A 2 5.75 9.17 -14.17
N LEU A 3 6.08 8.47 -13.08
CA LEU A 3 5.20 8.31 -11.92
C LEU A 3 4.87 9.70 -11.35
N ALA A 4 3.67 9.85 -10.79
CA ALA A 4 3.37 10.98 -9.94
C ALA A 4 4.34 10.93 -8.75
N THR A 5 5.29 11.86 -8.71
CA THR A 5 6.21 12.01 -7.58
C THR A 5 5.55 12.86 -6.52
N LEU A 6 5.21 12.25 -5.40
CA LEU A 6 5.00 12.98 -4.17
C LEU A 6 6.36 13.41 -3.62
N ALA A 7 6.42 14.66 -3.17
CA ALA A 7 7.44 15.04 -2.22
C ALA A 7 7.16 14.25 -0.91
N PRO A 8 8.18 13.64 -0.28
CA PRO A 8 7.97 12.98 1.01
C PRO A 8 7.45 14.00 2.01
N VAL A 9 6.29 13.73 2.62
CA VAL A 9 5.59 14.67 3.52
C VAL A 9 6.22 14.73 4.92
N HIS A 10 7.22 13.90 5.24
CA HIS A 10 7.90 13.97 6.54
C HIS A 10 9.41 13.93 6.39
N GLU A 11 10.08 14.97 6.92
CA GLU A 11 11.53 15.07 6.94
C GLU A 11 12.20 14.05 7.88
N ASN A 12 11.48 13.33 8.75
CA ASN A 12 11.93 12.11 9.43
C ASN A 12 10.70 11.31 9.91
N PHE A 13 10.46 10.12 9.37
CA PHE A 13 9.42 9.21 9.89
C PHE A 13 10.06 8.29 10.94
N HIS A 14 9.41 8.10 12.10
CA HIS A 14 9.98 7.31 13.19
C HIS A 14 8.94 6.46 13.89
N ILE A 15 9.37 5.32 14.43
CA ILE A 15 8.58 4.42 15.27
C ILE A 15 9.41 3.92 16.46
N ARG A 16 8.72 3.49 17.52
CA ARG A 16 9.36 2.82 18.66
C ARG A 16 9.71 1.39 18.30
N ALA A 17 10.95 1.00 18.60
CA ALA A 17 11.42 -0.35 18.36
C ALA A 17 12.38 -0.85 19.46
N THR A 18 12.56 -2.17 19.53
CA THR A 18 13.60 -2.82 20.32
C THR A 18 14.59 -3.54 19.40
N PHE A 19 15.87 -3.23 19.56
CA PHE A 19 16.99 -3.87 18.85
C PHE A 19 17.95 -4.48 19.87
N GLU A 20 18.23 -5.78 19.74
CA GLU A 20 19.14 -6.52 20.64
C GLU A 20 18.89 -6.27 22.14
N GLY A 21 17.61 -6.19 22.54
CA GLY A 21 17.20 -5.95 23.93
C GLY A 21 17.21 -4.49 24.38
N THR A 22 17.59 -3.56 23.51
CA THR A 22 17.57 -2.11 23.79
C THR A 22 16.38 -1.46 23.10
N SER A 23 15.53 -0.78 23.87
CA SER A 23 14.40 -0.01 23.33
C SER A 23 14.82 1.40 22.92
N GLY A 24 14.21 1.92 21.86
CA GLY A 24 14.63 3.16 21.24
C GLY A 24 13.74 3.60 20.09
N ASP A 25 14.24 4.57 19.33
CA ASP A 25 13.57 5.15 18.17
C ASP A 25 14.25 4.67 16.90
N LEU A 26 13.47 4.05 16.01
CA LEU A 26 13.89 3.69 14.67
C LEU A 26 13.42 4.78 13.71
N ILE A 27 14.36 5.40 13.01
CA ILE A 27 14.12 6.60 12.22
C ILE A 27 14.49 6.32 10.76
N ALA A 28 13.51 6.48 9.86
CA ALA A 28 13.71 6.49 8.42
C ALA A 28 14.09 7.92 7.98
N GLU A 29 15.40 8.13 7.79
CA GLU A 29 15.96 9.38 7.27
C GLU A 29 15.97 9.35 5.73
N ALA A 30 16.36 10.46 5.10
CA ALA A 30 16.35 10.60 3.64
C ALA A 30 17.15 9.52 2.88
N ASN A 31 18.30 9.08 3.42
CA ASN A 31 19.24 8.18 2.74
C ASN A 31 19.62 6.92 3.57
N ARG A 32 19.02 6.73 4.74
CA ARG A 32 19.38 5.69 5.70
C ARG A 32 18.32 5.48 6.75
N ILE A 33 18.48 4.39 7.50
CA ILE A 33 17.74 4.12 8.72
C ILE A 33 18.71 4.23 9.89
N SER A 34 18.30 4.91 10.96
CA SER A 34 19.09 5.06 12.18
C SER A 34 18.27 4.56 13.37
N PHE A 35 18.92 3.87 14.30
CA PHE A 35 18.32 3.46 15.56
C PHE A 35 19.03 4.14 16.74
N TYR A 36 18.26 4.84 17.57
CA TYR A 36 18.76 5.59 18.73
C TYR A 36 18.15 5.05 20.02
N SER A 37 18.92 5.03 21.10
CA SER A 37 18.43 4.79 22.46
C SER A 37 18.60 6.08 23.26
N GLY A 38 17.53 6.87 23.38
CA GLY A 38 17.63 8.27 23.81
C GLY A 38 18.49 9.05 22.81
N ASP A 39 19.47 9.81 23.29
CA ASP A 39 20.35 10.61 22.42
C ASP A 39 21.50 9.80 21.78
N ARG A 40 21.64 8.52 22.13
CA ARG A 40 22.76 7.67 21.68
C ARG A 40 22.41 6.94 20.39
N LEU A 41 23.16 7.19 19.33
CA LEU A 41 23.11 6.38 18.10
C LEU A 41 23.64 4.96 18.39
N ILE A 42 22.80 3.96 18.20
CA ILE A 42 23.13 2.53 18.39
C ILE A 42 23.47 1.86 17.07
N HIS A 43 22.64 2.08 16.04
CA HIS A 43 22.84 1.47 14.73
C HIS A 43 22.48 2.43 13.60
N ARG A 44 23.12 2.25 12.43
CA ARG A 44 22.83 3.01 11.22
C ARG A 44 23.05 2.15 9.98
N THR A 45 22.04 2.12 9.10
CA THR A 45 22.07 1.35 7.86
C THR A 45 21.69 2.24 6.67
N PRO A 46 22.64 2.59 5.79
CA PRO A 46 22.34 3.25 4.52
C PRO A 46 21.40 2.40 3.64
N TYR A 47 20.47 3.04 2.93
CA TYR A 47 19.57 2.31 2.01
C TYR A 47 20.34 1.56 0.90
N THR A 48 21.51 2.06 0.51
CA THR A 48 22.39 1.42 -0.50
C THR A 48 22.98 0.09 -0.05
N GLN A 49 22.95 -0.23 1.24
CA GLN A 49 23.39 -1.53 1.79
C GLN A 49 22.25 -2.53 1.92
N LEU A 50 21.00 -2.08 1.82
CA LEU A 50 19.84 -2.94 1.94
C LEU A 50 19.60 -3.69 0.65
N THR A 51 19.52 -5.00 0.77
CA THR A 51 19.11 -5.91 -0.32
C THR A 51 17.60 -6.12 -0.34
N ASP A 52 16.97 -6.03 0.84
CA ASP A 52 15.54 -6.15 1.04
C ASP A 52 15.16 -5.55 2.41
N VAL A 53 13.87 -5.30 2.61
CA VAL A 53 13.28 -5.02 3.91
C VAL A 53 12.08 -5.93 4.05
N LYS A 54 11.97 -6.65 5.16
CA LYS A 54 10.86 -7.57 5.40
C LYS A 54 10.14 -7.19 6.67
N PHE A 55 8.84 -7.39 6.67
CA PHE A 55 8.05 -7.26 7.88
C PHE A 55 7.37 -8.59 8.18
N ARG A 56 7.61 -9.07 9.39
CA ARG A 56 7.21 -10.40 9.86
C ARG A 56 6.40 -10.26 11.14
N GLU A 57 5.43 -11.15 11.31
CA GLU A 57 4.69 -11.29 12.55
C GLU A 57 5.11 -12.62 13.19
N ILE A 58 5.72 -12.58 14.37
CA ILE A 58 6.11 -13.78 15.12
C ILE A 58 5.34 -13.78 16.44
N GLY A 59 4.29 -14.60 16.50
CA GLY A 59 3.25 -14.47 17.52
C GLY A 59 2.57 -13.11 17.38
N ASP A 60 2.33 -12.44 18.50
CA ASP A 60 1.67 -11.11 18.53
C ASP A 60 2.66 -9.94 18.45
N ARG A 61 3.87 -10.18 17.89
CA ARG A 61 4.92 -9.15 17.80
C ARG A 61 5.30 -8.89 16.35
N PRO A 62 5.15 -7.65 15.85
CA PRO A 62 5.67 -7.26 14.55
C PRO A 62 7.19 -7.05 14.60
N TYR A 63 7.86 -7.48 13.54
CA TYR A 63 9.31 -7.34 13.33
C TYR A 63 9.58 -6.68 11.99
N LEU A 64 10.54 -5.76 11.97
CA LEU A 64 11.17 -5.25 10.76
C LEU A 64 12.57 -5.85 10.62
N ASP A 65 12.81 -6.54 9.51
CA ASP A 65 14.14 -6.99 9.14
C ASP A 65 14.73 -6.10 8.06
N LEU A 66 15.89 -5.52 8.37
CA LEU A 66 16.74 -4.86 7.39
C LEU A 66 17.69 -5.91 6.82
N CYS A 67 17.45 -6.38 5.59
CA CYS A 67 18.26 -7.42 4.97
C CYS A 67 19.48 -6.78 4.29
N ILE A 68 20.67 -7.22 4.67
CA ILE A 68 21.96 -6.76 4.14
C ILE A 68 22.71 -7.95 3.54
N GLU A 69 23.81 -7.70 2.83
CA GLU A 69 24.63 -8.78 2.30
C GLU A 69 25.12 -9.71 3.43
N GLY A 70 24.77 -11.00 3.36
CA GLY A 70 25.18 -12.00 4.33
C GLY A 70 24.38 -12.05 5.64
N GLY A 71 23.31 -11.25 5.82
CA GLY A 71 22.52 -11.28 7.05
C GLY A 71 21.31 -10.35 7.09
N HIS A 72 20.78 -10.15 8.30
CA HIS A 72 19.71 -9.18 8.55
C HIS A 72 19.80 -8.60 9.96
N LEU A 73 19.24 -7.42 10.15
CA LEU A 73 19.06 -6.77 11.45
C LEU A 73 17.58 -6.78 11.78
N ALA A 74 17.20 -7.40 12.89
CA ALA A 74 15.80 -7.55 13.30
C ALA A 74 15.44 -6.54 14.39
N PHE A 75 14.37 -5.78 14.16
CA PHE A 75 13.81 -4.80 15.09
C PHE A 75 12.41 -5.27 15.49
N ILE A 76 12.15 -5.39 16.80
CA ILE A 76 10.79 -5.62 17.31
C ILE A 76 10.09 -4.27 17.30
N LEU A 77 8.98 -4.15 16.56
CA LEU A 77 8.22 -2.90 16.49
C LEU A 77 7.25 -2.83 17.68
N MET A 78 7.14 -1.65 18.28
CA MET A 78 6.38 -1.44 19.52
C MET A 78 5.13 -0.56 19.34
N ASP A 79 5.02 0.13 18.21
CA ASP A 79 3.87 0.97 17.89
C ASP A 79 2.72 0.13 17.29
N SER A 80 1.63 0.80 16.92
CA SER A 80 0.47 0.14 16.33
C SER A 80 0.82 -0.62 15.04
N ASP A 81 0.01 -1.61 14.67
CA ASP A 81 0.17 -2.34 13.41
C ASP A 81 0.17 -1.39 12.20
N ASP A 82 -0.74 -0.40 12.22
CA ASP A 82 -0.86 0.63 11.17
C ASP A 82 0.44 1.46 11.04
N ASP A 83 0.97 2.00 12.15
CA ASP A 83 2.20 2.82 12.12
C ASP A 83 3.42 2.00 11.72
N SER A 84 3.50 0.77 12.24
CA SER A 84 4.56 -0.19 11.96
C SER A 84 4.58 -0.57 10.47
N GLU A 85 3.40 -0.79 9.88
CA GLU A 85 3.23 -1.08 8.47
C GLU A 85 3.58 0.12 7.58
N LEU A 86 3.11 1.32 7.94
CA LEU A 86 3.48 2.54 7.22
C LEU A 86 5.01 2.73 7.22
N PHE A 87 5.68 2.39 8.33
CA PHE A 87 7.14 2.54 8.43
C PHE A 87 7.86 1.54 7.54
N TYR A 88 7.39 0.31 7.56
CA TYR A 88 7.87 -0.72 6.66
C TYR A 88 7.74 -0.29 5.19
N LEU A 89 6.56 0.15 4.76
CA LEU A 89 6.30 0.56 3.38
C LEU A 89 7.14 1.78 2.99
N HIS A 90 7.22 2.78 3.85
CA HIS A 90 8.06 3.96 3.63
C HIS A 90 9.52 3.54 3.41
N THR A 91 10.01 2.62 4.22
CA THR A 91 11.38 2.11 4.12
C THR A 91 11.57 1.28 2.85
N LYS A 92 10.59 0.44 2.51
CA LYS A 92 10.61 -0.41 1.31
C LYS A 92 10.65 0.43 0.04
N GLU A 93 9.86 1.51 -0.04
CA GLU A 93 9.84 2.45 -1.17
C GLU A 93 11.26 2.91 -1.54
N ARG A 94 12.11 3.18 -0.54
CA ARG A 94 13.48 3.71 -0.73
C ARG A 94 14.43 2.74 -1.41
N ILE A 95 14.12 1.44 -1.40
CA ILE A 95 15.02 0.40 -1.91
C ILE A 95 14.45 -0.38 -3.10
N ILE A 96 13.21 -0.10 -3.52
CA ILE A 96 12.62 -0.79 -4.67
C ILE A 96 13.36 -0.39 -5.96
N ASP A 97 13.70 -1.41 -6.75
CA ASP A 97 14.34 -1.23 -8.04
C ASP A 97 13.39 -0.58 -9.06
N GLN A 98 13.69 0.66 -9.42
CA GLN A 98 12.95 1.43 -10.43
C GLN A 98 12.86 0.71 -11.78
N ARG A 99 13.84 -0.11 -12.16
CA ARG A 99 13.81 -0.90 -13.40
C ARG A 99 12.72 -1.96 -13.33
N LYS A 100 12.57 -2.63 -12.18
CA LYS A 100 11.51 -3.62 -11.95
C LYS A 100 10.13 -2.97 -11.95
N ILE A 101 9.98 -1.79 -11.33
CA ILE A 101 8.75 -1.00 -11.40
C ILE A 101 8.40 -0.70 -12.86
N ASN A 102 9.34 -0.13 -13.61
CA ASN A 102 9.11 0.26 -15.00
C ASN A 102 8.75 -0.94 -15.88
N GLN A 103 9.38 -2.09 -15.63
CA GLN A 103 9.06 -3.34 -16.29
C GLN A 103 7.64 -3.81 -15.96
N PHE A 104 7.28 -3.85 -14.67
CA PHE A 104 5.94 -4.23 -14.24
C PHE A 104 4.85 -3.35 -14.88
N LEU A 105 5.02 -2.02 -14.82
CA LEU A 105 4.08 -1.08 -15.42
C LEU A 105 3.94 -1.30 -16.92
N ARG A 106 5.05 -1.51 -17.64
CA ARG A 106 5.03 -1.77 -19.08
C ARG A 106 4.40 -3.11 -19.42
N ASP A 107 4.64 -4.15 -18.65
CA ASP A 107 4.27 -5.52 -19.02
C ASP A 107 2.86 -5.88 -18.52
N LYS A 108 2.42 -5.32 -17.39
CA LYS A 108 1.20 -5.73 -16.67
C LYS A 108 0.12 -4.65 -16.55
N VAL A 109 0.43 -3.37 -16.79
CA VAL A 109 -0.54 -2.28 -16.62
C VAL A 109 -0.97 -1.72 -17.98
N ARG A 110 -2.28 -1.52 -18.18
CA ARG A 110 -2.87 -0.87 -19.36
C ARG A 110 -3.93 0.12 -18.89
N ILE A 111 -3.60 1.40 -18.99
CA ILE A 111 -4.49 2.49 -18.62
C ILE A 111 -5.03 3.21 -19.85
N ASN A 112 -6.26 3.73 -19.74
CA ASN A 112 -6.95 4.39 -20.84
C ASN A 112 -6.86 5.93 -20.78
N SER A 113 -6.34 6.50 -19.67
CA SER A 113 -6.22 7.94 -19.49
C SER A 113 -4.99 8.29 -18.66
N ASN A 114 -4.47 9.52 -18.82
CA ASN A 114 -3.37 10.00 -17.98
C ASN A 114 -3.78 10.14 -16.51
N ARG A 115 -5.07 10.39 -16.22
CA ARG A 115 -5.60 10.49 -14.86
C ARG A 115 -5.48 9.17 -14.10
N ALA A 116 -5.57 8.05 -14.80
CA ALA A 116 -5.38 6.72 -14.22
C ALA A 116 -3.96 6.49 -13.67
N LEU A 117 -2.96 7.30 -14.04
CA LEU A 117 -1.64 7.24 -13.43
C LEU A 117 -1.66 7.59 -11.93
N LEU A 118 -2.67 8.35 -11.46
CA LEU A 118 -2.84 8.68 -10.04
C LEU A 118 -3.09 7.45 -9.16
N MET A 119 -3.59 6.36 -9.76
CA MET A 119 -3.78 5.09 -9.06
C MET A 119 -2.46 4.39 -8.72
N PHE A 120 -1.42 4.67 -9.49
CA PHE A 120 -0.11 4.04 -9.40
C PHE A 120 0.93 5.00 -8.82
N ASP A 121 0.58 5.66 -7.72
CA ASP A 121 1.54 6.41 -6.93
C ASP A 121 2.59 5.50 -6.28
N ARG A 122 3.57 6.12 -5.62
CA ARG A 122 4.70 5.39 -5.04
C ARG A 122 4.29 4.41 -3.95
N GLU A 123 3.32 4.77 -3.11
CA GLU A 123 2.83 3.90 -2.05
C GLU A 123 2.15 2.66 -2.65
N CYS A 124 1.27 2.85 -3.63
CA CYS A 124 0.57 1.75 -4.29
C CYS A 124 1.53 0.85 -5.05
N ILE A 125 2.50 1.43 -5.76
CA ILE A 125 3.54 0.65 -6.44
C ILE A 125 4.42 -0.10 -5.45
N THR A 126 4.73 0.50 -4.30
CA THR A 126 5.50 -0.18 -3.26
C THR A 126 4.78 -1.42 -2.76
N TRP A 127 3.49 -1.29 -2.48
CA TRP A 127 2.60 -2.41 -2.14
C TRP A 127 2.57 -3.50 -3.22
N ILE A 128 2.37 -3.09 -4.48
CA ILE A 128 2.33 -4.00 -5.62
C ILE A 128 3.66 -4.75 -5.76
N MET A 129 4.79 -4.06 -5.63
CA MET A 129 6.11 -4.68 -5.82
C MET A 129 6.51 -5.56 -4.63
N ASP A 130 6.02 -5.23 -3.42
CA ASP A 130 6.26 -6.05 -2.23
C ASP A 130 5.46 -7.35 -2.27
N LYS A 131 4.18 -7.26 -2.68
CA LYS A 131 3.32 -8.42 -2.89
C LYS A 131 2.69 -8.41 -4.28
N PRO A 132 3.45 -8.84 -5.32
CA PRO A 132 2.96 -8.85 -6.69
C PRO A 132 1.66 -9.64 -6.85
N PRO A 133 0.67 -9.10 -7.58
CA PRO A 133 -0.56 -9.83 -7.83
C PRO A 133 -0.31 -11.03 -8.73
N MET A 134 -1.00 -12.14 -8.46
CA MET A 134 -1.02 -13.30 -9.34
C MET A 134 -1.96 -13.04 -10.52
N LEU A 135 -1.39 -12.65 -11.66
CA LEU A 135 -2.13 -12.38 -12.88
C LEU A 135 -2.02 -13.55 -13.87
N PHE A 136 -3.11 -13.84 -14.60
CA PHE A 136 -3.03 -14.75 -15.75
C PHE A 136 -2.11 -14.17 -16.85
N SER A 137 -1.66 -15.02 -17.77
CA SER A 137 -0.70 -14.62 -18.83
C SER A 137 -1.21 -13.48 -19.72
N ASP A 138 -2.52 -13.43 -19.97
CA ASP A 138 -3.22 -12.43 -20.78
C ASP A 138 -4.02 -11.42 -19.92
N GLU A 139 -3.82 -11.45 -18.60
CA GLU A 139 -4.45 -10.50 -17.69
C GLU A 139 -3.57 -9.25 -17.51
N TYR A 140 -4.20 -8.08 -17.54
CA TYR A 140 -3.58 -6.80 -17.31
C TYR A 140 -4.43 -5.92 -16.39
N ILE A 141 -3.75 -5.13 -15.57
CA ILE A 141 -4.34 -4.22 -14.60
C ILE A 141 -4.76 -2.94 -15.31
N LYS A 142 -6.01 -2.51 -15.05
CA LYS A 142 -6.57 -1.23 -15.52
C LYS A 142 -6.57 -0.18 -14.41
N GLY A 143 -6.76 -0.60 -13.16
CA GLY A 143 -6.73 0.29 -12.00
C GLY A 143 -6.35 -0.43 -10.72
N ALA A 144 -5.86 0.35 -9.75
CA ALA A 144 -5.43 -0.12 -8.45
C ALA A 144 -5.73 0.94 -7.37
N LEU A 145 -6.17 0.50 -6.19
CA LEU A 145 -6.33 1.36 -5.02
C LEU A 145 -5.78 0.66 -3.78
N ILE A 146 -5.06 1.41 -2.96
CA ILE A 146 -4.74 0.96 -1.60
C ILE A 146 -6.03 0.95 -0.81
N GLY A 147 -6.28 -0.17 -0.15
CA GLY A 147 -7.46 -0.35 0.65
C GLY A 147 -7.24 -1.29 1.82
N ARG A 148 -8.29 -1.41 2.60
CA ARG A 148 -8.41 -2.28 3.75
C ARG A 148 -9.74 -3.02 3.69
N VAL A 149 -9.70 -4.28 4.05
CA VAL A 149 -10.89 -5.12 4.23
C VAL A 149 -10.88 -5.64 5.65
N GLY A 150 -11.98 -5.47 6.38
CA GLY A 150 -12.08 -5.89 7.77
C GLY A 150 -13.53 -6.12 8.17
N GLN A 151 -13.73 -6.92 9.22
CA GLN A 151 -15.04 -7.09 9.85
C GLN A 151 -15.37 -5.90 10.76
N ASP A 152 -14.34 -5.21 11.28
CA ASP A 152 -14.44 -4.03 12.13
C ASP A 152 -13.19 -3.12 11.97
N PHE A 153 -13.12 -2.03 12.75
CA PHE A 153 -12.01 -1.06 12.73
C PHE A 153 -10.69 -1.57 13.33
N ALA A 154 -10.70 -2.67 14.07
CA ALA A 154 -9.54 -3.22 14.76
C ALA A 154 -8.94 -4.44 14.04
N HIS A 155 -9.74 -5.11 13.19
CA HIS A 155 -9.36 -6.31 12.46
C HIS A 155 -9.54 -6.09 10.95
N HIS A 156 -8.55 -5.42 10.35
CA HIS A 156 -8.48 -5.20 8.90
C HIS A 156 -7.18 -5.75 8.31
N ASP A 157 -7.25 -6.29 7.09
CA ASP A 157 -6.09 -6.59 6.26
C ASP A 157 -5.90 -5.46 5.25
N PHE A 158 -4.68 -4.92 5.20
CA PHE A 158 -4.28 -3.93 4.21
C PHE A 158 -3.86 -4.59 2.91
N GLY A 159 -4.09 -3.91 1.80
CA GLY A 159 -3.71 -4.45 0.51
C GLY A 159 -4.14 -3.55 -0.63
N ILE A 160 -4.21 -4.18 -1.80
CA ILE A 160 -4.53 -3.47 -3.03
C ILE A 160 -5.79 -4.09 -3.64
N LEU A 161 -6.78 -3.24 -3.88
CA LEU A 161 -7.90 -3.52 -4.75
C LEU A 161 -7.46 -3.30 -6.21
N TYR A 162 -7.55 -4.33 -7.02
CA TYR A 162 -7.25 -4.27 -8.45
C TYR A 162 -8.51 -4.44 -9.28
N VAL A 163 -8.59 -3.68 -10.37
CA VAL A 163 -9.48 -4.00 -11.49
C VAL A 163 -8.64 -4.34 -12.71
N THR A 164 -8.91 -5.49 -13.31
CA THR A 164 -8.19 -5.99 -14.49
C THR A 164 -9.10 -5.99 -15.73
N ASN A 165 -8.66 -6.59 -16.82
CA ASN A 165 -9.52 -6.95 -17.94
C ASN A 165 -10.38 -8.20 -17.70
N ARG A 166 -10.25 -8.88 -16.56
CA ARG A 166 -10.96 -10.13 -16.25
C ARG A 166 -11.77 -10.09 -14.96
N ARG A 167 -11.23 -9.46 -13.90
CA ARG A 167 -11.80 -9.52 -12.56
C ARG A 167 -11.53 -8.25 -11.76
N LEU A 168 -12.31 -8.08 -10.70
CA LEU A 168 -12.05 -7.19 -9.58
C LEU A 168 -11.58 -8.07 -8.43
N PHE A 169 -10.43 -7.78 -7.82
CA PHE A 169 -9.97 -8.56 -6.68
C PHE A 169 -9.17 -7.73 -5.69
N PHE A 170 -9.18 -8.17 -4.43
CA PHE A 170 -8.36 -7.60 -3.38
C PHE A 170 -7.25 -8.57 -3.01
N ASN A 171 -6.01 -8.09 -3.01
CA ASN A 171 -4.84 -8.84 -2.57
C ASN A 171 -4.34 -8.23 -1.27
N GLY A 172 -4.78 -8.82 -0.15
CA GLY A 172 -4.39 -8.43 1.20
C GLY A 172 -3.01 -8.94 1.57
N ARG A 173 -2.33 -8.23 2.46
CA ARG A 173 -0.96 -8.53 2.90
C ARG A 173 -0.90 -9.85 3.65
N LYS A 174 -1.80 -10.05 4.61
CA LYS A 174 -1.83 -11.24 5.48
C LYS A 174 -2.41 -12.47 4.77
N GLY A 175 -2.54 -12.40 3.44
CA GLY A 175 -3.01 -13.51 2.61
C GLY A 175 -4.50 -13.48 2.37
N TYR A 176 -5.22 -12.49 2.89
CA TYR A 176 -6.62 -12.29 2.54
C TYR A 176 -6.72 -12.05 1.03
N PHE A 177 -7.55 -12.85 0.38
CA PHE A 177 -7.79 -12.76 -1.05
C PHE A 177 -9.27 -12.98 -1.30
N THR A 178 -9.83 -12.11 -2.13
CA THR A 178 -11.22 -12.21 -2.57
C THR A 178 -11.35 -11.58 -3.94
N GLU A 179 -12.22 -12.15 -4.76
CA GLU A 179 -12.39 -11.74 -6.15
C GLU A 179 -13.85 -11.83 -6.60
N LEU A 180 -14.18 -11.00 -7.57
CA LEU A 180 -15.41 -11.04 -8.35
C LEU A 180 -15.01 -11.06 -9.82
N SER A 181 -15.67 -11.91 -10.62
CA SER A 181 -15.51 -11.81 -12.06
C SER A 181 -16.11 -10.48 -12.55
N LEU A 182 -15.53 -9.85 -13.58
CA LEU A 182 -16.07 -8.57 -14.06
C LEU A 182 -17.56 -8.62 -14.46
N PRO A 183 -18.07 -9.69 -15.10
CA PRO A 183 -19.50 -9.77 -15.43
C PRO A 183 -20.44 -9.81 -14.21
N GLU A 184 -19.91 -10.20 -13.04
CA GLU A 184 -20.67 -10.21 -11.79
C GLU A 184 -20.72 -8.81 -11.15
N VAL A 185 -19.76 -7.93 -11.44
CA VAL A 185 -19.73 -6.57 -10.89
C VAL A 185 -20.73 -5.68 -11.65
N ARG A 186 -21.92 -5.50 -11.09
CA ARG A 186 -23.03 -4.76 -11.73
C ARG A 186 -23.29 -3.39 -11.12
N HIS A 187 -22.90 -3.21 -9.87
CA HIS A 187 -23.13 -1.98 -9.13
C HIS A 187 -21.96 -1.68 -8.21
N CYS A 188 -21.59 -0.41 -8.09
CA CYS A 188 -20.66 0.09 -7.08
C CYS A 188 -21.26 1.35 -6.43
N LEU A 189 -21.47 1.29 -5.13
CA LEU A 189 -21.77 2.45 -4.30
C LEU A 189 -20.47 3.01 -3.72
N VAL A 190 -20.17 4.28 -4.02
CA VAL A 190 -19.06 5.03 -3.44
C VAL A 190 -19.61 5.87 -2.30
N ILE A 191 -19.21 5.56 -1.07
CA ILE A 191 -19.67 6.25 0.14
C ILE A 191 -18.56 7.16 0.67
N ASP A 192 -18.90 8.44 0.80
CA ASP A 192 -18.06 9.51 1.33
C ASP A 192 -18.69 10.05 2.64
N ILE A 193 -18.57 9.25 3.71
CA ILE A 193 -19.30 9.47 4.98
C ILE A 193 -18.98 10.81 5.63
N ASP A 194 -17.75 11.30 5.48
CA ASP A 194 -17.34 12.60 6.00
C ASP A 194 -16.46 13.33 4.96
N THR A 195 -17.12 14.19 4.18
CA THR A 195 -16.49 15.01 3.14
C THR A 195 -15.31 15.86 3.65
N LYS A 196 -15.27 16.19 4.95
CA LYS A 196 -14.24 17.02 5.58
C LYS A 196 -13.17 16.21 6.32
N PHE A 197 -13.47 14.98 6.72
CA PHE A 197 -12.49 14.13 7.41
C PHE A 197 -11.30 13.85 6.52
N ARG A 198 -10.11 14.04 7.08
CA ARG A 198 -8.82 13.62 6.52
C ARG A 198 -8.01 13.01 7.67
N ASP A 199 -7.24 11.98 7.37
CA ASP A 199 -6.31 11.42 8.36
C ASP A 199 -5.08 12.33 8.56
N ALA A 200 -4.16 11.90 9.43
CA ALA A 200 -2.93 12.66 9.73
C ALA A 200 -2.03 12.90 8.50
N LEU A 201 -2.22 12.12 7.43
CA LEU A 201 -1.52 12.24 6.15
C LEU A 201 -2.36 12.99 5.10
N MET A 202 -3.41 13.70 5.53
CA MET A 202 -4.35 14.41 4.67
C MET A 202 -5.10 13.51 3.67
N ARG A 203 -5.15 12.20 3.90
CA ARG A 203 -5.84 11.25 3.03
C ARG A 203 -7.33 11.24 3.34
N LYS A 204 -8.13 11.19 2.29
CA LYS A 204 -9.57 11.00 2.37
C LYS A 204 -9.89 9.50 2.31
N SER A 205 -10.79 9.07 3.18
CA SER A 205 -11.27 7.68 3.21
C SER A 205 -12.62 7.57 2.49
N TYR A 206 -12.77 6.53 1.69
CA TYR A 206 -14.00 6.19 0.99
C TYR A 206 -14.34 4.72 1.27
N SER A 207 -15.63 4.37 1.25
CA SER A 207 -16.05 2.97 1.21
C SER A 207 -16.59 2.65 -0.17
N LEU A 208 -16.04 1.62 -0.80
CA LEU A 208 -16.50 1.08 -2.07
C LEU A 208 -17.30 -0.19 -1.79
N GLN A 209 -18.58 -0.18 -2.12
CA GLN A 209 -19.46 -1.34 -1.95
C GLN A 209 -19.90 -1.85 -3.31
N PHE A 210 -19.46 -3.05 -3.67
CA PHE A 210 -19.85 -3.71 -4.91
C PHE A 210 -21.02 -4.65 -4.67
N ASN A 211 -21.94 -4.70 -5.64
CA ASN A 211 -23.11 -5.58 -5.65
C ASN A 211 -23.92 -5.53 -4.34
N GLN A 212 -24.40 -4.34 -3.95
CA GLN A 212 -25.24 -4.15 -2.76
C GLN A 212 -24.59 -4.63 -1.43
N GLY A 213 -23.26 -4.64 -1.35
CA GLY A 213 -22.52 -4.94 -0.13
C GLY A 213 -21.97 -6.36 -0.04
N ASP A 214 -22.11 -7.17 -1.09
CA ASP A 214 -21.45 -8.49 -1.19
C ASP A 214 -19.93 -8.36 -1.05
N PHE A 215 -19.39 -7.23 -1.50
CA PHE A 215 -17.96 -6.95 -1.44
C PHE A 215 -17.70 -5.49 -1.09
N ILE A 216 -17.13 -5.26 0.10
CA ILE A 216 -16.89 -3.92 0.64
C ILE A 216 -15.41 -3.72 0.90
N ILE A 217 -14.86 -2.61 0.42
CA ILE A 217 -13.47 -2.21 0.66
C ILE A 217 -13.44 -0.76 1.09
N GLY A 218 -12.78 -0.50 2.24
CA GLY A 218 -12.39 0.85 2.60
C GLY A 218 -11.13 1.23 1.83
N VAL A 219 -11.15 2.32 1.08
CA VAL A 219 -10.00 2.82 0.31
C VAL A 219 -9.60 4.20 0.79
N GLN A 220 -8.31 4.51 0.68
CA GLN A 220 -7.77 5.82 1.06
C GLN A 220 -7.09 6.47 -0.13
N SER A 221 -7.22 7.79 -0.25
CA SER A 221 -6.55 8.59 -1.28
C SER A 221 -6.13 9.96 -0.76
N GLU A 222 -4.87 10.31 -0.98
CA GLU A 222 -4.37 11.68 -0.85
C GLU A 222 -4.71 12.55 -2.08
N PHE A 223 -4.90 11.92 -3.24
CA PHE A 223 -5.14 12.62 -4.50
C PHE A 223 -6.63 12.78 -4.76
N GLU A 224 -7.02 14.03 -5.00
CA GLU A 224 -8.31 14.34 -5.61
C GLU A 224 -8.39 13.68 -7.00
N GLY A 225 -9.47 12.96 -7.28
CA GLY A 225 -9.65 12.32 -8.57
C GLY A 225 -9.13 10.89 -8.71
N LYS A 226 -8.46 10.33 -7.68
CA LYS A 226 -7.93 8.94 -7.75
C LYS A 226 -9.06 7.91 -7.74
N ILE A 227 -10.08 8.12 -6.91
CA ILE A 227 -11.25 7.24 -6.84
C ILE A 227 -12.04 7.33 -8.15
N GLU A 228 -12.22 8.54 -8.69
CA GLU A 228 -12.82 8.77 -10.01
C GLU A 228 -12.07 8.01 -11.09
N ALA A 229 -10.74 8.12 -11.13
CA ALA A 229 -9.93 7.43 -12.12
C ALA A 229 -10.00 5.91 -12.01
N PHE A 230 -10.15 5.38 -10.80
CA PHE A 230 -10.41 3.95 -10.58
C PHE A 230 -11.78 3.55 -11.10
N MET A 231 -12.82 4.36 -10.84
CA MET A 231 -14.17 4.11 -11.36
C MET A 231 -14.23 4.16 -12.89
N ASP A 232 -13.47 5.05 -13.52
CA ASP A 232 -13.34 5.15 -14.98
C ASP A 232 -12.62 3.94 -15.62
N SER A 233 -12.05 3.04 -14.81
CA SER A 233 -11.42 1.80 -15.29
C SER A 233 -12.44 0.70 -15.60
N PHE A 234 -13.67 0.83 -15.11
CA PHE A 234 -14.78 -0.05 -15.46
C PHE A 234 -15.42 0.40 -16.78
N ASP A 235 -16.00 -0.56 -17.49
CA ASP A 235 -16.85 -0.24 -18.64
C ASP A 235 -18.22 0.23 -18.12
N SER A 236 -18.64 1.42 -18.54
CA SER A 236 -19.92 2.03 -18.14
C SER A 236 -21.15 1.20 -18.54
N SER A 237 -21.00 0.27 -19.48
CA SER A 237 -22.07 -0.68 -19.84
C SER A 237 -22.19 -1.85 -18.86
N ILE A 238 -21.19 -2.06 -18.00
CA ILE A 238 -21.11 -3.21 -17.10
C ILE A 238 -21.54 -2.82 -15.68
N ILE A 239 -21.18 -1.61 -15.22
CA ILE A 239 -21.38 -1.19 -13.84
C ILE A 239 -22.18 0.11 -13.73
N GLN A 240 -23.14 0.14 -12.82
CA GLN A 240 -23.77 1.38 -12.35
C GLN A 240 -23.00 1.91 -11.14
N ILE A 241 -22.64 3.20 -11.17
CA ILE A 241 -21.88 3.85 -10.10
C ILE A 241 -22.75 4.91 -9.43
N GLU A 242 -22.94 4.77 -8.12
CA GLU A 242 -23.69 5.70 -7.28
C GLU A 242 -22.79 6.34 -6.23
N ARG A 243 -23.14 7.56 -5.81
CA ARG A 243 -22.39 8.32 -4.81
C ARG A 243 -23.32 8.73 -3.68
N PHE A 244 -22.87 8.49 -2.46
CA PHE A 244 -23.56 8.88 -1.22
C PHE A 244 -22.64 9.72 -0.34
#